data_AF-A0A933W743-F1
#
_entry.id   AF-A0A933W743-F1
#
_cell.length_a   1.000
_cell.length_b   1.000
_cell.length_c   1.000
_cell.angle_alpha   90.00
_cell.angle_beta   90.00
_cell.angle_gamma   90.00
#
_symmetry.space_group_name_H-M   'P 1'
#
loop_
_entity.id
_entity.type
_entity.pdbx_description
1 polymer ?
#
loop_
_entity_poly.entity_id
_entity_poly.type
_entity_poly.pdbx_seq_one_letter_code
_entity_poly.pdbx_strand_id
1 'polypeptide(L)'
;MDLTETQWNILKPLLPKTRNGMVGRPAQDLRKIVNGILWICKTGAAWNELPEKYVPYQTCHRYFQKWCMSGLWNKILWRIAEDLRDRGKIDLTECFIDGTFATAKKGALVFGKTKKGKGTKIMAIADASGLPISLWVGAANTHECKLVEKTIDAKFVKGRPQKLIGDMAYDSDPLDAQLRKRKIKMIAPHKRNRKKKATQDGRTLRKYKRRWKIERLFAWLQNQRRCTTRYDYHVENFLGFVQLACIKILIKQF
;
A
#
# COMPACT_ATOMS: atom_id res chain seq x y z
N MET A 1 -15.23 -10.48 6.68
CA MET A 1 -14.73 -9.88 5.41
C MET A 1 -15.40 -8.53 5.24
N ASP A 2 -16.70 -8.54 5.39
CA ASP A 2 -17.60 -7.40 5.50
C ASP A 2 -17.16 -6.49 6.66
N LEU A 3 -17.38 -5.20 6.47
CA LEU A 3 -17.09 -4.17 7.47
C LEU A 3 -18.09 -4.26 8.63
N THR A 4 -17.57 -4.21 9.86
CA THR A 4 -18.41 -4.02 11.06
C THR A 4 -19.08 -2.66 11.01
N GLU A 5 -20.08 -2.43 11.88
CA GLU A 5 -20.77 -1.15 11.93
C GLU A 5 -19.82 0.02 12.21
N THR A 6 -18.92 -0.14 13.17
CA THR A 6 -17.88 0.85 13.50
C THR A 6 -17.01 1.18 12.29
N GLN A 7 -16.54 0.16 11.57
CA GLN A 7 -15.69 0.33 10.40
C GLN A 7 -16.44 1.00 9.25
N TRP A 8 -17.71 0.64 9.08
CA TRP A 8 -18.57 1.25 8.08
C TRP A 8 -18.84 2.72 8.39
N ASN A 9 -19.08 3.08 9.65
CA ASN A 9 -19.33 4.45 10.08
C ASN A 9 -18.10 5.37 9.87
N ILE A 10 -16.89 4.82 9.93
CA ILE A 10 -15.65 5.55 9.58
C ILE A 10 -15.55 5.75 8.07
N LEU A 11 -15.84 4.71 7.28
CA LEU A 11 -15.63 4.72 5.84
C LEU A 11 -16.73 5.48 5.06
N LYS A 12 -17.99 5.29 5.45
CA LYS A 12 -19.18 5.85 4.81
C LYS A 12 -19.08 7.36 4.50
N PRO A 13 -18.69 8.25 5.43
CA PRO A 13 -18.62 9.68 5.16
C PRO A 13 -17.50 10.06 4.16
N LEU A 14 -16.53 9.16 3.92
CA LEU A 14 -15.44 9.37 2.98
C LEU A 14 -15.77 8.90 1.56
N LEU A 15 -16.88 8.19 1.37
CA LEU A 15 -17.35 7.74 0.06
C LEU A 15 -18.12 8.87 -0.65
N PRO A 16 -18.12 8.90 -1.99
CA PRO A 16 -18.92 9.86 -2.74
C PRO A 16 -20.40 9.77 -2.36
N LYS A 17 -21.04 10.92 -2.12
CA LYS A 17 -22.49 10.98 -1.92
C LYS A 17 -23.18 10.39 -3.14
N THR A 18 -24.15 9.50 -2.93
CA THR A 18 -25.09 9.11 -3.98
C THR A 18 -25.87 10.36 -4.38
N ARG A 19 -26.00 10.64 -5.69
CA ARG A 19 -26.90 11.68 -6.16
C ARG A 19 -28.33 11.27 -5.77
N ASN A 20 -28.91 11.97 -4.80
CA ASN A 20 -30.33 11.86 -4.51
C ASN A 20 -31.07 12.72 -5.56
N GLY A 21 -32.08 12.16 -6.24
CA GLY A 21 -33.04 12.96 -7.01
C GLY A 21 -32.78 13.17 -8.51
N MET A 22 -32.12 12.25 -9.24
CA MET A 22 -32.20 12.24 -10.71
C MET A 22 -33.06 11.07 -11.19
N VAL A 23 -33.92 11.33 -12.17
CA VAL A 23 -34.75 10.34 -12.88
C VAL A 23 -33.83 9.23 -13.44
N GLY A 24 -33.95 8.00 -12.93
CA GLY A 24 -33.11 6.86 -13.32
C GLY A 24 -33.05 5.71 -12.31
N ARG A 25 -32.10 4.77 -12.52
CA ARG A 25 -31.93 3.55 -11.70
C ARG A 25 -31.65 3.90 -10.22
N PRO A 26 -32.33 3.25 -9.25
CA PRO A 26 -32.19 3.55 -7.82
C PRO A 26 -30.74 3.55 -7.32
N ALA A 27 -30.47 4.43 -6.36
CA ALA A 27 -29.19 4.49 -5.65
C ALA A 27 -28.84 3.11 -5.09
N GLN A 28 -27.66 2.60 -5.45
CA GLN A 28 -27.20 1.29 -5.01
C GLN A 28 -26.66 1.36 -3.58
N ASP A 29 -26.83 0.28 -2.82
CA ASP A 29 -26.26 0.17 -1.47
C ASP A 29 -24.72 0.15 -1.54
N LEU A 30 -24.11 1.29 -1.20
CA LEU A 30 -22.66 1.46 -1.19
C LEU A 30 -21.95 0.48 -0.24
N ARG A 31 -22.59 0.06 0.85
CA ARG A 31 -22.00 -0.91 1.78
C ARG A 31 -21.86 -2.26 1.11
N LYS A 32 -22.91 -2.72 0.43
CA LYS A 32 -22.86 -3.97 -0.34
C LYS A 32 -21.83 -3.92 -1.47
N ILE A 33 -21.70 -2.77 -2.15
CA ILE A 33 -20.65 -2.55 -3.16
C ILE A 33 -19.25 -2.69 -2.53
N VAL A 34 -18.97 -1.94 -1.46
CA VAL A 34 -17.66 -1.95 -0.80
C VAL A 34 -17.35 -3.33 -0.23
N ASN A 35 -18.30 -3.99 0.43
CA ASN A 35 -18.10 -5.33 0.96
C ASN A 35 -17.85 -6.36 -0.15
N GLY A 36 -18.53 -6.23 -1.31
CA GLY A 36 -18.26 -7.08 -2.47
C GLY A 36 -16.85 -6.89 -3.03
N ILE A 37 -16.38 -5.64 -3.13
CA ILE A 37 -15.01 -5.32 -3.56
C ILE A 37 -13.97 -5.86 -2.54
N LEU A 38 -14.24 -5.70 -1.24
CA LEU A 38 -13.38 -6.24 -0.18
C LEU A 38 -13.34 -7.77 -0.18
N TRP A 39 -14.45 -8.42 -0.54
CA TRP A 39 -14.50 -9.87 -0.72
C TRP A 39 -13.54 -10.30 -1.85
N ILE A 40 -13.63 -9.67 -3.02
CA ILE A 40 -12.69 -9.92 -4.15
C ILE A 40 -11.24 -9.64 -3.74
N CYS A 41 -10.99 -8.54 -3.02
CA CYS A 41 -9.66 -8.20 -2.52
C CYS A 41 -9.09 -9.32 -1.63
N LYS A 42 -9.91 -9.86 -0.71
CA LYS A 42 -9.51 -10.89 0.24
C LYS A 42 -9.35 -12.26 -0.41
N THR A 43 -10.30 -12.70 -1.24
CA THR A 43 -10.30 -14.04 -1.85
C THR A 43 -9.41 -14.15 -3.08
N GLY A 44 -9.23 -13.05 -3.82
CA GLY A 44 -8.55 -13.06 -5.11
C GLY A 44 -9.38 -13.69 -6.23
N ALA A 45 -10.63 -14.08 -5.95
CA ALA A 45 -11.56 -14.71 -6.88
C ALA A 45 -11.81 -13.87 -8.13
N ALA A 46 -12.33 -14.52 -9.18
CA ALA A 46 -12.80 -13.82 -10.36
C ALA A 46 -14.06 -13.00 -10.02
N TRP A 47 -14.29 -11.90 -10.74
CA TRP A 47 -15.43 -11.02 -10.45
C TRP A 47 -16.77 -11.74 -10.59
N ASN A 48 -16.92 -12.63 -11.57
CA ASN A 48 -18.14 -13.42 -11.79
C ASN A 48 -18.42 -14.46 -10.68
N GLU A 49 -17.46 -14.73 -9.79
CA GLU A 49 -17.64 -15.60 -8.62
C GLU A 49 -18.11 -14.82 -7.38
N LEU A 50 -18.38 -13.52 -7.51
CA LEU A 50 -18.86 -12.71 -6.40
C LEU A 50 -20.20 -13.27 -5.88
N PRO A 51 -20.33 -13.56 -4.56
CA PRO A 51 -21.57 -14.10 -4.00
C PRO A 51 -22.79 -13.20 -4.20
N GLU A 52 -23.95 -13.82 -4.44
CA GLU A 52 -25.23 -13.15 -4.72
C GLU A 52 -25.75 -12.25 -3.57
N LYS A 53 -25.23 -12.44 -2.35
CA LYS A 53 -25.56 -11.55 -1.21
C LYS A 53 -25.11 -10.09 -1.42
N TYR A 54 -24.13 -9.86 -2.31
CA TYR A 54 -23.67 -8.53 -2.68
C TYR A 54 -24.42 -8.00 -3.91
N VAL A 55 -24.11 -6.78 -4.35
CA VAL A 55 -24.65 -6.31 -5.63
C VAL A 55 -24.00 -7.07 -6.80
N PRO A 56 -24.67 -7.17 -7.97
CA PRO A 56 -24.12 -7.87 -9.13
C PRO A 56 -22.70 -7.43 -9.46
N TYR A 57 -21.84 -8.38 -9.81
CA TYR A 57 -20.39 -8.14 -9.91
C TYR A 57 -20.04 -7.04 -10.90
N GLN A 58 -20.80 -6.88 -11.99
CA GLN A 58 -20.59 -5.83 -12.99
C GLN A 58 -20.71 -4.44 -12.35
N THR A 59 -21.64 -4.29 -11.40
CA THR A 59 -21.83 -3.06 -10.65
C THR A 59 -20.66 -2.84 -9.70
N CYS A 60 -20.26 -3.84 -8.90
CA CYS A 60 -19.08 -3.74 -8.03
C CYS A 60 -17.82 -3.36 -8.82
N HIS A 61 -17.56 -4.04 -9.93
CA HIS A 61 -16.40 -3.81 -10.78
C HIS A 61 -16.41 -2.41 -11.38
N ARG A 62 -17.55 -1.93 -11.91
CA ARG A 62 -17.69 -0.58 -12.46
C ARG A 62 -17.42 0.50 -11.41
N TYR A 63 -17.96 0.33 -10.19
CA TYR A 63 -17.69 1.25 -9.08
C TYR A 63 -16.22 1.22 -8.68
N PHE A 64 -15.63 0.02 -8.58
CA PHE A 64 -14.21 -0.13 -8.28
C PHE A 64 -13.33 0.59 -9.30
N GLN A 65 -13.54 0.36 -10.60
CA GLN A 65 -12.80 1.03 -11.66
C GLN A 65 -12.96 2.56 -11.59
N LYS A 66 -14.19 3.06 -11.44
CA LYS A 66 -14.46 4.50 -11.29
C LYS A 66 -13.72 5.11 -10.09
N TRP A 67 -13.67 4.39 -8.97
CA TRP A 67 -13.01 4.83 -7.75
C TRP A 67 -11.48 4.77 -7.85
N CYS A 68 -10.93 3.77 -8.54
CA CYS A 68 -9.50 3.74 -8.90
C CYS A 68 -9.13 4.93 -9.78
N MET A 69 -9.87 5.18 -10.87
CA MET A 69 -9.61 6.28 -11.79
C MET A 69 -9.71 7.67 -11.14
N SER A 70 -10.65 7.86 -10.21
CA SER A 70 -10.81 9.13 -9.49
C SER A 70 -9.84 9.34 -8.32
N GLY A 71 -8.97 8.36 -8.05
CA GLY A 71 -8.04 8.36 -6.92
C GLY A 71 -8.73 8.33 -5.55
N LEU A 72 -9.97 7.83 -5.48
CA LEU A 72 -10.77 7.84 -4.26
C LEU A 72 -10.07 7.08 -3.13
N TRP A 73 -9.53 5.89 -3.41
CA TRP A 73 -8.87 5.07 -2.40
C TRP A 73 -7.65 5.78 -1.77
N ASN A 74 -6.88 6.52 -2.57
CA ASN A 74 -5.78 7.33 -2.04
C ASN A 74 -6.27 8.47 -1.13
N LYS A 75 -7.38 9.13 -1.50
CA LYS A 75 -7.99 10.18 -0.67
C LYS A 75 -8.49 9.61 0.67
N ILE A 76 -9.11 8.43 0.63
CA ILE A 76 -9.57 7.73 1.83
C ILE A 76 -8.39 7.33 2.72
N LEU A 77 -7.33 6.73 2.14
CA LEU A 77 -6.10 6.44 2.87
C LEU A 77 -5.54 7.66 3.57
N TRP A 78 -5.47 8.78 2.86
CA TRP A 78 -4.95 10.03 3.40
C TRP A 78 -5.75 10.50 4.61
N ARG A 79 -7.09 10.50 4.51
CA ARG A 79 -7.96 10.92 5.61
C ARG A 79 -7.82 10.03 6.85
N ILE A 80 -7.77 8.71 6.66
CA ILE A 80 -7.69 7.75 7.76
C ILE A 80 -6.30 7.79 8.42
N ALA A 81 -5.23 7.86 7.63
CA ALA A 81 -3.87 7.93 8.16
C ALA A 81 -3.61 9.26 8.89
N GLU A 82 -4.14 10.38 8.39
CA GLU A 82 -4.04 11.67 9.09
C GLU A 82 -4.77 11.64 10.43
N ASP A 83 -6.00 11.13 10.49
CA ASP A 83 -6.73 11.03 11.76
C ASP A 83 -5.98 10.13 12.77
N LEU A 84 -5.44 8.99 12.32
CA LEU A 84 -4.62 8.12 13.18
C LEU A 84 -3.32 8.79 13.64
N ARG A 85 -2.70 9.62 12.80
CA ARG A 85 -1.53 10.42 13.17
C ARG A 85 -1.90 11.47 14.23
N ASP A 86 -3.01 12.18 14.05
CA ASP A 86 -3.47 13.22 14.97
C ASP A 86 -3.85 12.61 16.34
N ARG A 87 -4.31 11.35 16.36
CA ARG A 87 -4.51 10.55 17.59
C ARG A 87 -3.23 9.93 18.17
N GLY A 88 -2.06 10.18 17.59
CA GLY A 88 -0.78 9.64 18.03
C GLY A 88 -0.57 8.14 17.77
N LYS A 89 -1.39 7.51 16.90
CA LYS A 89 -1.25 6.09 16.54
C LYS A 89 -0.20 5.84 15.46
N ILE A 90 0.03 6.83 14.58
CA ILE A 90 1.07 6.78 13.55
C ILE A 90 2.26 7.68 13.95
N ASP A 91 3.45 7.09 14.02
CA ASP A 91 4.69 7.80 14.33
C ASP A 91 5.71 7.76 13.18
N LEU A 92 6.18 8.95 12.75
CA LEU A 92 7.13 9.13 11.67
C LEU A 92 8.59 9.23 12.13
N THR A 93 8.89 9.08 13.42
CA THR A 93 10.27 9.13 13.93
C THR A 93 11.13 7.98 13.40
N GLU A 94 10.53 6.79 13.28
CA GLU A 94 11.17 5.56 12.81
C GLU A 94 10.23 4.77 11.92
N CYS A 95 10.56 4.71 10.63
CA CYS A 95 9.78 4.00 9.65
C CYS A 95 10.63 2.93 8.94
N PHE A 96 9.96 1.92 8.41
CA PHE A 96 10.58 0.76 7.78
C PHE A 96 10.17 0.70 6.31
N ILE A 97 11.12 0.53 5.41
CA ILE A 97 10.88 0.41 3.98
C ILE A 97 11.27 -0.98 3.50
N ASP A 98 10.42 -1.54 2.66
CA ASP A 98 10.73 -2.76 1.93
C ASP A 98 9.88 -2.87 0.65
N GLY A 99 10.29 -3.78 -0.23
CA GLY A 99 9.63 -4.10 -1.49
C GLY A 99 9.15 -5.56 -1.53
N THR A 100 8.00 -5.79 -2.16
CA THR A 100 7.57 -7.15 -2.52
C THR A 100 7.17 -7.23 -3.99
N PHE A 101 7.10 -8.45 -4.51
CA PHE A 101 6.80 -8.72 -5.91
C PHE A 101 5.48 -9.45 -6.06
N ALA A 102 4.61 -8.92 -6.92
CA ALA A 102 3.38 -9.55 -7.34
C ALA A 102 3.48 -9.97 -8.81
N THR A 103 3.35 -11.28 -9.08
CA THR A 103 3.39 -11.84 -10.43
C THR A 103 2.19 -11.33 -11.24
N ALA A 104 2.41 -10.89 -12.49
CA ALA A 104 1.35 -10.43 -13.37
C ALA A 104 0.94 -11.52 -14.36
N LYS A 105 -0.33 -11.96 -14.32
CA LYS A 105 -0.81 -13.12 -15.09
C LYS A 105 -1.37 -12.78 -16.48
N LYS A 106 -1.88 -11.56 -16.71
CA LYS A 106 -2.57 -11.19 -17.97
C LYS A 106 -1.73 -10.40 -18.99
N GLY A 107 -0.41 -10.37 -18.83
CA GLY A 107 0.42 -9.36 -19.50
C GLY A 107 0.08 -7.96 -18.96
N ALA A 108 1.04 -7.05 -18.98
CA ALA A 108 0.80 -5.68 -18.50
C ALA A 108 1.44 -4.70 -19.49
N LEU A 109 0.96 -3.46 -19.50
CA LEU A 109 1.69 -2.33 -20.10
C LEU A 109 2.89 -1.92 -19.24
N VAL A 110 2.78 -2.15 -17.92
CA VAL A 110 3.81 -1.88 -16.91
C VAL A 110 4.18 -3.20 -16.22
N PHE A 111 5.20 -3.88 -16.74
CA PHE A 111 5.86 -5.02 -16.08
C PHE A 111 7.37 -4.87 -16.14
N GLY A 112 8.05 -5.43 -15.14
CA GLY A 112 9.48 -5.71 -15.23
C GLY A 112 9.71 -7.21 -15.32
N LYS A 113 10.67 -7.64 -16.14
CA LYS A 113 11.22 -9.00 -16.04
C LYS A 113 12.15 -9.03 -14.83
N THR A 114 11.93 -9.96 -13.91
CA THR A 114 12.84 -10.26 -12.81
C THR A 114 13.18 -11.75 -12.82
N LYS A 115 14.12 -12.21 -11.97
CA LYS A 115 14.35 -13.65 -11.75
C LYS A 115 13.07 -14.42 -11.35
N LYS A 116 12.06 -13.72 -10.78
CA LYS A 116 10.75 -14.28 -10.39
C LYS A 116 9.67 -14.19 -11.48
N GLY A 117 9.99 -13.65 -12.66
CA GLY A 117 9.06 -13.52 -13.81
C GLY A 117 8.62 -12.08 -14.09
N LYS A 118 7.61 -11.93 -14.97
CA LYS A 118 6.96 -10.64 -15.29
C LYS A 118 6.02 -10.24 -14.17
N GLY A 119 6.19 -9.06 -13.60
CA GLY A 119 5.31 -8.62 -12.52
C GLY A 119 5.46 -7.16 -12.12
N THR A 120 4.75 -6.84 -11.05
CA THR A 120 4.64 -5.52 -10.46
C THR A 120 5.33 -5.52 -9.10
N LYS A 121 6.11 -4.49 -8.83
CA LYS A 121 6.72 -4.29 -7.52
C LYS A 121 5.81 -3.41 -6.68
N ILE A 122 5.59 -3.83 -5.44
CA ILE A 122 4.92 -3.05 -4.40
C ILE A 122 6.00 -2.59 -3.44
N MET A 123 6.21 -1.29 -3.35
CA MET A 123 7.06 -0.67 -2.34
C MET A 123 6.15 -0.06 -1.26
N ALA A 124 6.46 -0.29 0.00
CA ALA A 124 5.69 0.26 1.10
C ALA A 124 6.61 0.82 2.18
N ILE A 125 6.11 1.84 2.89
CA ILE A 125 6.71 2.32 4.13
C ILE A 125 5.71 2.10 5.25
N ALA A 126 6.18 1.48 6.33
CA ALA A 126 5.42 1.29 7.56
C ALA A 126 6.02 2.14 8.68
N ASP A 127 5.17 2.61 9.58
CA ASP A 127 5.57 3.33 10.79
C ASP A 127 6.14 2.38 11.87
N ALA A 128 6.43 2.92 13.06
CA ALA A 128 6.89 2.13 14.19
C ALA A 128 5.85 1.12 14.73
N SER A 129 4.58 1.28 14.44
CA SER A 129 3.53 0.30 14.78
C SER A 129 3.34 -0.77 13.69
N GLY A 130 3.98 -0.62 12.52
CA GLY A 130 3.77 -1.47 11.35
C GLY A 130 2.54 -1.07 10.53
N LEU A 131 2.01 0.13 10.75
CA LEU A 131 0.91 0.71 9.98
C LEU A 131 1.46 1.31 8.68
N PRO A 132 0.77 1.10 7.54
CA PRO A 132 1.23 1.63 6.27
C PRO A 132 1.10 3.16 6.26
N ILE A 133 2.13 3.87 5.80
CA ILE A 133 2.13 5.33 5.63
C ILE A 133 2.43 5.77 4.19
N SER A 134 2.99 4.87 3.39
CA SER A 134 3.22 5.09 1.98
C SER A 134 3.15 3.80 1.18
N LEU A 135 2.73 3.94 -0.08
CA LEU A 135 2.60 2.87 -1.04
C LEU A 135 2.96 3.35 -2.44
N TRP A 136 3.86 2.64 -3.11
CA TRP A 136 4.15 2.82 -4.53
C TRP A 136 4.09 1.49 -5.26
N VAL A 137 3.48 1.49 -6.44
CA VAL A 137 3.30 0.31 -7.28
C VAL A 137 3.80 0.63 -8.68
N GLY A 138 4.62 -0.23 -9.26
CA GLY A 138 5.11 -0.03 -10.63
C GLY A 138 5.94 -1.17 -11.19
N ALA A 139 6.60 -0.93 -12.32
CA ALA A 139 7.36 -1.95 -13.02
C ALA A 139 8.49 -2.53 -12.17
N ALA A 140 8.63 -3.86 -12.22
CA ALA A 140 9.59 -4.59 -11.40
C ALA A 140 11.06 -4.51 -11.88
N ASN A 141 11.35 -3.82 -12.99
CA ASN A 141 12.67 -3.74 -13.61
C ASN A 141 13.61 -2.75 -12.88
N THR A 142 13.06 -1.90 -12.02
CA THR A 142 13.83 -0.87 -11.31
C THR A 142 14.34 -1.40 -9.96
N HIS A 143 15.62 -1.18 -9.68
CA HIS A 143 16.21 -1.45 -8.37
C HIS A 143 15.52 -0.65 -7.26
N GLU A 144 15.32 -1.27 -6.10
CA GLU A 144 14.53 -0.70 -5.00
C GLU A 144 15.08 0.62 -4.48
N CYS A 145 16.40 0.80 -4.45
CA CYS A 145 17.03 2.07 -4.07
C CYS A 145 16.52 3.24 -4.91
N LYS A 146 16.28 3.03 -6.22
CA LYS A 146 15.77 4.07 -7.13
C LYS A 146 14.28 4.36 -6.95
N LEU A 147 13.57 3.52 -6.18
CA LEU A 147 12.15 3.65 -5.91
C LEU A 147 11.86 4.27 -4.54
N VAL A 148 12.87 4.42 -3.67
CA VAL A 148 12.70 4.95 -2.32
C VAL A 148 12.11 6.35 -2.34
N GLU A 149 12.65 7.27 -3.14
CA GLU A 149 12.11 8.64 -3.24
C GLU A 149 10.68 8.66 -3.75
N LYS A 150 10.39 7.90 -4.81
CA LYS A 150 9.02 7.74 -5.34
C LYS A 150 8.06 7.20 -4.29
N THR A 151 8.54 6.27 -3.45
CA THR A 151 7.76 5.74 -2.34
C THR A 151 7.56 6.80 -1.27
N ILE A 152 8.56 7.58 -0.88
CA ILE A 152 8.37 8.68 0.08
C ILE A 152 7.40 9.75 -0.45
N ASP A 153 7.44 10.02 -1.75
CA ASP A 153 6.57 11.01 -2.40
C ASP A 153 5.12 10.51 -2.51
N ALA A 154 4.91 9.21 -2.65
CA ALA A 154 3.59 8.55 -2.64
C ALA A 154 2.99 8.34 -1.24
N LYS A 155 3.52 9.01 -0.21
CA LYS A 155 2.98 8.96 1.16
C LYS A 155 1.55 9.49 1.20
N PHE A 156 0.77 8.94 2.13
CA PHE A 156 -0.59 9.40 2.41
C PHE A 156 -0.73 9.92 3.85
N VAL A 157 0.35 10.50 4.37
CA VAL A 157 0.39 11.17 5.67
C VAL A 157 1.24 12.44 5.53
N LYS A 158 0.91 13.49 6.28
CA LYS A 158 1.70 14.73 6.36
C LYS A 158 3.01 14.48 7.08
N GLY A 159 4.02 15.25 6.69
CA GLY A 159 5.38 15.07 7.16
C GLY A 159 6.13 13.99 6.39
N ARG A 160 7.21 13.49 6.98
CA ARG A 160 8.10 12.48 6.37
C ARG A 160 8.78 11.67 7.47
N PRO A 161 9.19 10.43 7.18
CA PRO A 161 10.03 9.67 8.09
C PRO A 161 11.30 10.45 8.47
N GLN A 162 11.64 10.52 9.75
CA GLN A 162 12.94 11.06 10.19
C GLN A 162 14.06 10.03 9.94
N LYS A 163 13.74 8.76 10.19
CA LYS A 163 14.64 7.62 9.99
C LYS A 163 13.91 6.57 9.15
N LEU A 164 14.59 6.09 8.12
CA LEU A 164 14.08 5.03 7.25
C LEU A 164 14.99 3.81 7.37
N ILE A 165 14.43 2.71 7.85
CA ILE A 165 15.15 1.46 8.08
C ILE A 165 14.85 0.49 6.95
N GLY A 166 15.89 0.03 6.25
CA GLY A 166 15.80 -0.91 5.13
C GLY A 166 16.79 -2.06 5.26
N ASP A 167 16.71 -3.03 4.36
CA ASP A 167 17.72 -4.09 4.24
C ASP A 167 19.01 -3.61 3.58
N MET A 168 19.93 -4.56 3.48
CA MET A 168 21.23 -4.37 2.85
C MET A 168 21.14 -3.93 1.39
N ALA A 169 20.04 -4.19 0.67
CA ALA A 169 19.89 -3.74 -0.71
C ALA A 169 19.92 -2.20 -0.79
N TYR A 170 19.38 -1.52 0.23
CA TYR A 170 19.33 -0.06 0.34
C TYR A 170 20.66 0.60 0.75
N ASP A 171 21.72 -0.17 1.04
CA ASP A 171 23.06 0.38 1.27
C ASP A 171 23.60 1.05 -0.01
N SER A 172 23.55 2.40 -0.06
CA SER A 172 23.87 3.19 -1.25
C SER A 172 24.19 4.65 -0.92
N ASP A 173 25.43 5.08 -1.20
CA ASP A 173 25.87 6.46 -0.94
C ASP A 173 25.06 7.53 -1.71
N PRO A 174 24.68 7.32 -3.00
CA PRO A 174 23.77 8.25 -3.69
C PRO A 174 22.41 8.37 -3.01
N LEU A 175 21.82 7.25 -2.55
CA LEU A 175 20.54 7.26 -1.85
C LEU A 175 20.66 8.02 -0.52
N ASP A 176 21.73 7.80 0.24
CA ASP A 176 21.99 8.51 1.49
C ASP A 176 22.11 10.02 1.25
N ALA A 177 22.79 10.45 0.19
CA ALA A 177 22.91 11.85 -0.19
C ALA A 177 21.55 12.48 -0.57
N GLN A 178 20.71 11.75 -1.32
CA GLN A 178 19.35 12.18 -1.68
C GLN A 178 18.46 12.33 -0.44
N LEU A 179 18.46 11.33 0.45
CA LEU A 179 17.65 11.33 1.66
C LEU A 179 18.11 12.40 2.67
N ARG A 180 19.42 12.70 2.73
CA ARG A 180 19.96 13.79 3.55
C ARG A 180 19.39 15.15 3.14
N LYS A 181 19.24 15.44 1.83
CA LYS A 181 18.56 16.66 1.34
C LYS A 181 17.12 16.76 1.84
N ARG A 182 16.47 15.62 2.02
CA ARG A 182 15.12 15.49 2.57
C ARG A 182 15.11 15.38 4.10
N LYS A 183 16.23 15.60 4.80
CA LYS A 183 16.34 15.42 6.27
C LYS A 183 15.87 14.03 6.75
N ILE A 184 16.07 13.00 5.93
CA ILE A 184 15.75 11.60 6.24
C ILE A 184 17.07 10.85 6.40
N LYS A 185 17.21 10.13 7.52
CA LYS A 185 18.37 9.25 7.75
C LYS A 185 18.06 7.83 7.32
N MET A 186 18.73 7.33 6.29
CA MET A 186 18.69 5.91 5.94
C MET A 186 19.50 5.10 6.95
N ILE A 187 18.98 3.94 7.32
CA ILE A 187 19.66 2.96 8.16
C ILE A 187 19.50 1.59 7.47
N ALA A 188 20.59 1.10 6.91
CA ALA A 188 20.67 -0.22 6.28
C ALA A 188 21.97 -0.91 6.72
N PRO A 189 21.97 -2.25 6.87
CA PRO A 189 23.22 -3.01 6.98
C PRO A 189 24.09 -2.78 5.75
N HIS A 190 25.41 -2.74 5.93
CA HIS A 190 26.32 -2.59 4.79
C HIS A 190 26.41 -3.84 3.94
N LYS A 191 26.59 -3.65 2.62
CA LYS A 191 26.88 -4.74 1.68
C LYS A 191 28.22 -5.38 2.00
N ARG A 192 28.27 -6.72 1.90
CA ARG A 192 29.49 -7.52 2.16
C ARG A 192 30.68 -7.10 1.28
N ASN A 193 30.42 -6.57 0.08
CA ASN A 193 31.42 -6.15 -0.89
C ASN A 193 31.68 -4.63 -0.90
N ARG A 194 31.32 -3.90 0.17
CA ARG A 194 31.55 -2.46 0.27
C ARG A 194 33.05 -2.17 0.30
N LYS A 195 33.54 -1.38 -0.66
CA LYS A 195 34.98 -1.06 -0.79
C LYS A 195 35.51 -0.18 0.35
N LYS A 196 34.69 0.75 0.85
CA LYS A 196 35.03 1.62 1.98
C LYS A 196 34.49 0.99 3.27
N LYS A 197 35.38 0.67 4.23
CA LYS A 197 34.98 0.18 5.55
C LYS A 197 34.07 1.20 6.24
N ALA A 198 33.05 0.69 6.92
CA ALA A 198 32.11 1.53 7.66
C ALA A 198 32.76 2.09 8.92
N THR A 199 32.63 3.40 9.14
CA THR A 199 32.94 4.08 10.40
C THR A 199 31.78 4.00 11.41
N GLN A 200 30.94 2.96 11.32
CA GLN A 200 29.70 2.86 12.09
C GLN A 200 29.88 1.89 13.27
N ASP A 201 29.64 2.38 14.48
CA ASP A 201 29.73 1.64 15.76
C ASP A 201 28.66 0.55 15.95
N GLY A 202 27.82 0.30 14.94
CA GLY A 202 26.72 -0.67 14.97
C GLY A 202 25.53 -0.31 15.88
N ARG A 203 25.59 0.75 16.71
CA ARG A 203 24.51 1.09 17.65
C ARG A 203 23.21 1.44 16.92
N THR A 204 23.33 2.18 15.83
CA THR A 204 22.22 2.55 14.95
C THR A 204 21.60 1.35 14.24
N LEU A 205 22.35 0.28 13.99
CA LEU A 205 21.85 -0.96 13.38
C LEU A 205 20.97 -1.79 14.33
N ARG A 206 20.95 -1.51 15.64
CA ARG A 206 19.99 -2.14 16.57
C ARG A 206 18.54 -1.93 16.11
N LYS A 207 18.26 -0.82 15.41
CA LYS A 207 16.94 -0.51 14.84
C LYS A 207 16.54 -1.46 13.71
N TYR A 208 17.51 -2.02 12.99
CA TYR A 208 17.29 -3.03 11.95
C TYR A 208 16.59 -4.28 12.51
N LYS A 209 16.84 -4.65 13.78
CA LYS A 209 16.16 -5.79 14.44
C LYS A 209 14.63 -5.64 14.49
N ARG A 210 14.09 -4.42 14.29
CA ARG A 210 12.65 -4.15 14.23
C ARG A 210 12.07 -4.18 12.81
N ARG A 211 12.86 -4.56 11.81
CA ARG A 211 12.42 -4.68 10.40
C ARG A 211 11.26 -5.64 10.20
N TRP A 212 11.07 -6.62 11.09
CA TRP A 212 9.90 -7.49 11.10
C TRP A 212 8.55 -6.74 11.03
N LYS A 213 8.51 -5.45 11.41
CA LYS A 213 7.32 -4.59 11.29
C LYS A 213 6.87 -4.37 9.84
N ILE A 214 7.79 -4.11 8.91
CA ILE A 214 7.45 -3.98 7.49
C ILE A 214 7.16 -5.34 6.84
N GLU A 215 7.86 -6.39 7.28
CA GLU A 215 7.58 -7.77 6.85
C GLU A 215 6.18 -8.20 7.28
N ARG A 216 5.76 -7.85 8.49
CA ARG A 216 4.40 -8.07 9.00
C ARG A 216 3.36 -7.30 8.19
N LEU A 217 3.64 -6.04 7.80
CA LEU A 217 2.76 -5.31 6.90
C LEU A 217 2.59 -6.08 5.58
N PHE A 218 3.67 -6.56 4.97
CA PHE A 218 3.58 -7.35 3.75
C PHE A 218 2.84 -8.67 3.94
N ALA A 219 3.02 -9.36 5.06
CA ALA A 219 2.23 -10.56 5.38
C ALA A 219 0.72 -10.23 5.45
N TRP A 220 0.33 -9.09 6.03
CA TRP A 220 -1.06 -8.64 6.06
C TRP A 220 -1.62 -8.26 4.68
N LEU A 221 -0.79 -7.63 3.84
CA LEU A 221 -1.14 -7.30 2.45
C LEU A 221 -1.32 -8.58 1.62
N GLN A 222 -0.38 -9.53 1.70
CA GLN A 222 -0.43 -10.80 0.97
C GLN A 222 -1.55 -11.73 1.47
N ASN A 223 -2.00 -11.55 2.72
CA ASN A 223 -3.22 -12.19 3.21
C ASN A 223 -4.49 -11.67 2.52
N GLN A 224 -4.43 -10.55 1.78
CA GLN A 224 -5.42 -10.21 0.76
C GLN A 224 -4.95 -10.82 -0.57
N ARG A 225 -5.53 -11.95 -0.98
CA ARG A 225 -5.00 -12.75 -2.10
C ARG A 225 -4.89 -11.97 -3.41
N ARG A 226 -5.71 -10.93 -3.60
CA ARG A 226 -5.64 -10.04 -4.77
C ARG A 226 -4.36 -9.19 -4.84
N CYS A 227 -3.65 -9.01 -3.72
CA CYS A 227 -2.38 -8.29 -3.67
C CYS A 227 -1.16 -9.19 -3.96
N THR A 228 -1.31 -10.53 -3.85
CA THR A 228 -0.21 -11.48 -4.06
C THR A 228 0.06 -11.74 -5.54
N THR A 229 -1.01 -11.88 -6.32
CA THR A 229 -0.94 -12.06 -7.77
C THR A 229 -1.78 -10.99 -8.44
N ARG A 230 -1.18 -10.27 -9.39
CA ARG A 230 -1.89 -9.30 -10.21
C ARG A 230 -2.60 -10.01 -11.36
N TYR A 231 -3.93 -10.08 -11.25
CA TYR A 231 -4.82 -10.53 -12.33
C TYR A 231 -5.34 -9.38 -13.18
N ASP A 232 -5.19 -8.14 -12.70
CA ASP A 232 -5.70 -6.93 -13.33
C ASP A 232 -4.79 -6.46 -14.46
N TYR A 233 -5.38 -6.17 -15.63
CA TYR A 233 -4.66 -5.66 -16.79
C TYR A 233 -4.09 -4.26 -16.53
N HIS A 234 -4.89 -3.36 -15.92
CA HIS A 234 -4.49 -2.01 -15.54
C HIS A 234 -3.80 -1.98 -14.17
N VAL A 235 -2.70 -1.23 -14.06
CA VAL A 235 -1.92 -1.17 -12.81
C VAL A 235 -2.63 -0.36 -11.74
N GLU A 236 -3.48 0.58 -12.15
CA GLU A 236 -4.32 1.44 -11.32
C GLU A 236 -5.33 0.61 -10.53
N ASN A 237 -5.92 -0.42 -11.16
CA ASN A 237 -6.81 -1.36 -10.48
C ASN A 237 -6.04 -2.18 -9.45
N PHE A 238 -4.84 -2.65 -9.80
CA PHE A 238 -4.01 -3.38 -8.85
C PHE A 238 -3.61 -2.50 -7.66
N LEU A 239 -3.17 -1.26 -7.91
CA LEU A 239 -2.90 -0.27 -6.88
C LEU A 239 -4.12 -0.03 -6.00
N GLY A 240 -5.32 0.09 -6.58
CA GLY A 240 -6.58 0.25 -5.84
C GLY A 240 -6.84 -0.90 -4.86
N PHE A 241 -6.54 -2.14 -5.23
CA PHE A 241 -6.63 -3.28 -4.30
C PHE A 241 -5.61 -3.22 -3.17
N VAL A 242 -4.37 -2.83 -3.46
CA VAL A 242 -3.34 -2.68 -2.42
C VAL A 242 -3.69 -1.53 -1.48
N GLN A 243 -4.23 -0.42 -2.00
CA GLN A 243 -4.73 0.69 -1.20
C GLN A 243 -5.91 0.27 -0.32
N LEU A 244 -6.86 -0.50 -0.84
CA LEU A 244 -7.95 -1.10 -0.05
C LEU A 244 -7.46 -2.00 1.08
N ALA A 245 -6.43 -2.80 0.82
CA ALA A 245 -5.79 -3.61 1.85
C ALA A 245 -5.17 -2.75 2.95
N CYS A 246 -4.49 -1.65 2.59
CA CYS A 246 -3.99 -0.66 3.56
C CYS A 246 -5.12 0.01 4.35
N ILE A 247 -6.22 0.44 3.70
CA ILE A 247 -7.40 1.03 4.37
C ILE A 247 -7.93 0.07 5.44
N LYS A 248 -8.06 -1.20 5.10
CA LYS A 248 -8.55 -2.25 6.01
C LYS A 248 -7.60 -2.49 7.19
N ILE A 249 -6.30 -2.26 7.05
CA ILE A 249 -5.33 -2.34 8.16
C ILE A 249 -5.50 -1.13 9.08
N LEU A 250 -5.62 0.07 8.51
CA LEU A 250 -5.72 1.32 9.26
C LEU A 250 -7.06 1.45 10.02
N ILE A 251 -8.18 1.11 9.38
CA ILE A 251 -9.52 1.21 10.00
C ILE A 251 -9.64 0.34 11.27
N LYS A 252 -8.85 -0.72 11.41
CA LYS A 252 -8.82 -1.55 12.63
C LYS A 252 -8.20 -0.86 13.85
N GLN A 253 -7.61 0.32 13.68
CA GLN A 253 -6.96 1.07 14.76
C GLN A 253 -7.91 2.06 15.45
N PHE A 254 -9.16 2.14 14.99
CA PHE A 254 -10.27 2.86 15.60
C PHE A 254 -11.07 1.90 16.47
#